data_AF-A0A0C2WZY0-F1
#
_entry.id   AF-A0A0C2WZY0-F1
#
_cell.length_a   1.000
_cell.length_b   1.000
_cell.length_c   1.000
_cell.angle_alpha   90.00
_cell.angle_beta   90.00
_cell.angle_gamma   90.00
#
_symmetry.space_group_name_H-M   'P 1'
#
loop_
_entity.id
_entity.type
_entity.pdbx_description
1 polymer ?
#
loop_
_entity_poly.entity_id
_entity_poly.type
_entity_poly.pdbx_seq_one_letter_code
_entity_poly.pdbx_strand_id
1 'polypeptide(L)' 'MSSREADRTSSAQQTLDVLHDISQLLNTQLDRETLATCVSMIESGVNPEALATVIKELRRENASYSTARSPE' A
#
# COMPACT_ATOMS: atom_id res chain seq x y z
N MET A 1 -13.60 -19.45 16.86
CA MET A 1 -13.07 -19.29 15.49
C MET A 1 -12.95 -20.68 14.88
N SER A 2 -13.53 -20.90 13.71
CA SER A 2 -13.41 -22.19 13.01
C SER A 2 -11.99 -22.35 12.46
N SER A 3 -11.44 -23.56 12.43
CA SER A 3 -10.10 -23.84 11.87
C SER A 3 -9.94 -23.26 10.45
N ARG A 4 -10.99 -23.33 9.63
CA ARG A 4 -11.01 -22.76 8.27
C ARG A 4 -10.82 -21.25 8.21
N GLU A 5 -11.26 -20.53 9.23
CA GLU A 5 -11.16 -19.08 9.29
C GLU A 5 -9.73 -18.65 9.68
N ALA A 6 -9.10 -19.41 10.56
CA ALA A 6 -7.69 -19.27 10.89
C ALA A 6 -6.80 -19.56 9.67
N ASP A 7 -7.10 -20.61 8.90
CA ASP A 7 -6.36 -20.96 7.67
C ASP A 7 -6.44 -19.85 6.61
N ARG A 8 -7.63 -19.26 6.41
CA ARG A 8 -7.83 -18.13 5.47
C ARG A 8 -7.05 -16.90 5.90
N THR A 9 -7.10 -16.57 7.19
CA THR A 9 -6.38 -15.41 7.75
C THR A 9 -4.87 -15.58 7.59
N SER A 10 -4.35 -16.79 7.85
CA SER A 10 -2.95 -17.13 7.65
C SER A 10 -2.53 -16.97 6.18
N SER A 11 -3.32 -17.52 5.25
CA SER A 11 -3.04 -17.42 3.81
C SER A 11 -3.04 -15.98 3.30
N ALA A 12 -3.99 -15.16 3.76
CA ALA A 12 -4.03 -13.73 3.42
C ALA A 12 -2.79 -12.98 3.94
N GLN A 13 -2.35 -13.30 5.16
CA GLN A 13 -1.15 -12.71 5.75
C GLN A 13 0.10 -13.06 4.93
N GLN A 14 0.27 -14.34 4.56
CA GLN A 14 1.37 -14.82 3.73
C GLN A 14 1.37 -14.17 2.34
N THR A 15 0.20 -13.99 1.75
CA THR A 15 0.06 -13.29 0.46
C THR A 15 0.54 -11.84 0.58
N LEU A 16 0.13 -11.14 1.65
CA LEU A 16 0.59 -9.77 1.90
C LEU A 16 2.10 -9.69 2.17
N ASP A 17 2.70 -10.67 2.83
CA ASP A 17 4.16 -10.73 3.03
C ASP A 17 4.89 -10.82 1.69
N VAL A 18 4.47 -11.73 0.81
CA VAL A 18 5.06 -11.87 -0.53
C VAL A 18 4.90 -10.59 -1.36
N LEU A 19 3.72 -9.97 -1.33
CA LEU A 19 3.49 -8.70 -2.03
C LEU A 19 4.37 -7.57 -1.46
N HIS A 20 4.58 -7.55 -0.15
CA HIS A 20 5.45 -6.57 0.49
C HIS A 20 6.91 -6.77 0.08
N ASP A 21 7.40 -8.01 0.02
CA ASP A 21 8.75 -8.30 -0.44
C ASP A 21 8.96 -7.85 -1.90
N ILE A 22 7.98 -8.12 -2.78
CA ILE A 22 7.99 -7.61 -4.16
C ILE A 22 8.02 -6.07 -4.18
N SER A 23 7.21 -5.43 -3.35
CA SER A 23 7.16 -3.97 -3.23
C SER A 23 8.52 -3.36 -2.82
N GLN A 24 9.22 -4.00 -1.88
CA GLN A 24 10.56 -3.58 -1.47
C GLN A 24 11.58 -3.78 -2.59
N LEU A 25 11.55 -4.92 -3.29
CA LEU A 25 12.44 -5.18 -4.43
C LEU A 25 12.26 -4.16 -5.56
N LEU A 26 11.02 -3.72 -5.80
CA LEU A 26 10.69 -2.71 -6.80
C LEU A 26 10.86 -1.27 -6.30
N ASN A 27 11.31 -1.07 -5.06
CA ASN A 27 11.48 0.24 -4.42
C ASN A 27 10.22 1.13 -4.55
N THR A 28 9.02 0.57 -4.38
CA THR A 28 7.78 1.37 -4.45
C THR A 28 7.63 2.30 -3.24
N GLN A 29 8.40 2.04 -2.18
CA GLN A 29 8.35 2.73 -0.89
C GLN A 29 6.96 2.66 -0.23
N LEU A 30 6.20 1.59 -0.46
CA LEU A 30 4.97 1.32 0.28
C LEU A 30 5.32 0.50 1.52
N ASP A 31 4.92 0.99 2.69
CA ASP A 31 4.92 0.19 3.92
C ASP A 31 3.81 -0.87 3.88
N ARG A 32 3.87 -1.80 4.83
CA ARG A 32 2.96 -2.94 4.89
C ARG A 32 1.50 -2.54 5.07
N GLU A 33 1.23 -1.48 5.83
CA GLU A 33 -0.12 -1.00 6.08
C GLU A 33 -0.72 -0.37 4.82
N THR A 34 0.02 0.54 4.19
CA THR A 34 -0.36 1.21 2.94
C THR A 34 -0.58 0.19 1.83
N LEU A 35 0.29 -0.82 1.72
CA LEU A 35 0.13 -1.89 0.74
C LEU A 35 -1.15 -2.69 0.99
N ALA A 36 -1.47 -3.04 2.24
CA ALA A 36 -2.71 -3.73 2.58
C ALA A 36 -3.94 -2.90 2.22
N THR A 37 -3.92 -1.59 2.47
CA THR A 37 -4.98 -0.68 2.01
C THR A 37 -5.10 -0.69 0.48
N CYS A 38 -3.98 -0.63 -0.24
CA CYS A 38 -3.99 -0.69 -1.70
C CYS A 38 -4.61 -1.98 -2.24
N VAL A 39 -4.24 -3.12 -1.65
CA VAL A 39 -4.82 -4.43 -2.00
C VAL A 39 -6.34 -4.43 -1.76
N SER A 40 -6.80 -3.96 -0.59
CA SER A 40 -8.24 -3.89 -0.29
C SER A 40 -9.02 -2.99 -1.25
N MET A 41 -8.44 -1.86 -1.66
CA MET A 41 -9.03 -0.98 -2.66
C MET A 41 -9.13 -1.66 -4.03
N ILE A 42 -8.07 -2.36 -4.46
CA ILE A 42 -8.05 -3.09 -5.73
C ILE A 42 -9.06 -4.25 -5.72
N GLU A 43 -9.15 -5.00 -4.61
CA GLU A 43 -10.16 -6.04 -4.40
C GLU A 43 -11.60 -5.48 -4.43
N SER A 44 -11.78 -4.22 -4.05
CA SER A 44 -13.05 -3.49 -4.14
C SER A 44 -13.35 -2.93 -5.54
N GLY A 45 -12.48 -3.19 -6.52
CA GLY A 45 -12.67 -2.78 -7.92
C GLY A 45 -11.98 -1.47 -8.32
N VAL A 46 -11.13 -0.90 -7.47
CA VAL A 46 -10.35 0.29 -7.83
C VAL A 46 -9.27 -0.09 -8.86
N ASN A 47 -9.13 0.73 -9.91
CA ASN A 47 -8.11 0.54 -10.92
C ASN A 47 -6.69 0.78 -10.32
N PRO A 48 -5.75 -0.17 -10.46
CA PRO A 48 -4.42 -0.06 -9.83
C PRO A 48 -3.55 1.06 -10.43
N GLU A 49 -3.68 1.37 -11.72
CA GLU A 49 -2.93 2.44 -12.39
C GLU A 49 -3.40 3.82 -11.92
N ALA A 50 -4.72 4.00 -11.79
CA ALA A 50 -5.30 5.21 -11.24
C ALA A 50 -4.88 5.41 -9.77
N LEU A 51 -4.93 4.34 -8.96
CA LEU A 51 -4.47 4.38 -7.58
C LEU A 51 -2.99 4.76 -7.46
N ALA A 52 -2.12 4.16 -8.29
CA ALA A 52 -0.70 4.51 -8.32
C ALA A 52 -0.47 5.98 -8.68
N THR A 53 -1.27 6.53 -9.59
CA THR A 53 -1.24 7.95 -9.95
C THR A 53 -1.58 8.81 -8.74
N VAL A 54 -2.69 8.52 -8.04
CA VAL A 54 -3.10 9.26 -6.83
C VAL A 54 -2.02 9.23 -5.75
N ILE A 55 -1.42 8.07 -5.47
CA ILE A 55 -0.36 7.93 -4.46
C ILE A 55 0.86 8.80 -4.83
N LYS A 56 1.27 8.82 -6.10
CA LYS A 56 2.38 9.65 -6.56
C LYS A 56 2.09 11.14 -6.40
N GLU A 57 0.87 11.57 -6.74
CA GLU A 57 0.46 12.97 -6.59
C GLU A 57 0.43 13.40 -5.12
N LEU A 58 -0.15 12.60 -4.23
CA LEU A 58 -0.17 12.87 -2.79
C LEU A 58 1.24 12.96 -2.18
N ARG A 59 2.16 12.09 -2.61
CA ARG A 59 3.57 12.16 -2.18
C ARG A 59 4.25 13.43 -2.67
N ARG A 60 3.99 13.85 -3.91
CA ARG A 60 4.52 15.09 -4.48
C ARG A 60 4.01 16.30 -3.72
N GLU A 61 2.71 16.35 -3.43
CA GLU A 61 2.08 17.43 -2.66
C GLU A 61 2.60 17.49 -1.22
N ASN A 62 2.78 16.35 -0.56
CA ASN A 62 3.34 16.33 0.78
C ASN A 62 4.79 16.84 0.81
N ALA A 63 5.60 16.46 -0.19
CA ALA A 63 6.96 16.95 -0.33
C ALA A 63 6.97 18.48 -0.53
N SER A 64 6.17 19.01 -1.45
CA SER A 64 6.11 20.47 -1.68
C SER A 64 5.56 21.23 -0.46
N TYR A 65 4.56 20.67 0.23
CA TYR A 65 4.01 21.27 1.45
C TYR A 65 5.04 21.32 2.59
N SER A 66 5.85 20.28 2.73
CA SER A 66 6.94 20.24 3.73
C SER A 66 8.01 21.29 3.45
N THR A 67 8.38 21.51 2.19
CA THR A 67 9.36 22.54 1.78
C THR A 67 8.82 23.96 1.99
N ALA A 68 7.54 24.21 1.70
CA ALA A 68 6.93 25.53 1.85
C ALA A 68 6.79 25.99 3.30
N ARG A 69 6.83 25.08 4.28
CA ARG A 69 6.68 25.37 5.71
C ARG A 69 8.02 25.58 6.45
N SER A 70 9.14 25.54 5.73
CA SER A 70 10.44 25.98 6.25
C SER A 70 10.74 27.41 5.75
N PRO A 71 10.25 28.47 6.42
CA PRO A 71 10.88 29.77 6.27
C PRO A 71 12.21 29.72 7.05
N GLU A 72 13.32 30.03 6.39
CA GLU A 72 14.50 30.57 7.09
C GLU A 72 14.20 31.97 7.61
#